data_AF-A0A853DRA3-F1
#
_entry.id   AF-A0A853DRA3-F1
#
_cell.length_a   1.000
_cell.length_b   1.000
_cell.length_c   1.000
_cell.angle_alpha   90.00
_cell.angle_beta   90.00
_cell.angle_gamma   90.00
#
_symmetry.space_group_name_H-M   'P 1'
#
loop_
_entity.id
_entity.type
_entity.pdbx_description
1 polymer ?
#
loop_
_entity_poly.entity_id
_entity_poly.type
_entity_poly.pdbx_seq_one_letter_code
_entity_poly.pdbx_strand_id
1 'polypeptide(L)'
;MTSDTVAIPWGSDKRRVSGYVLDSQRIALRVFLPGTDGAGRLRRWQSLASEEVVGTTWWRDLVESRDDVPASEAIDPATGTIDGATATALSNSLRDLVGDVDVRVARWRGYVGDATPASGPPDGEHAVTTEPLAAVFTPARPLPSFVWIPEAWLSVGAPLYADSVFVSGPEESLAAIARNPELESAALLADQPLPLPGLE
;
A
#
# COMPACT_ATOMS: atom_id res chain seq x y z
N MET A 1 7.95 3.31 34.09
CA MET A 1 7.40 2.46 33.03
C MET A 1 8.15 2.79 31.76
N THR A 2 9.13 1.97 31.40
CA THR A 2 9.81 2.07 30.11
C THR A 2 8.77 1.78 29.03
N SER A 3 8.48 2.76 28.19
CA SER A 3 7.70 2.56 26.98
C SER A 3 8.53 1.63 26.09
N ASP A 4 8.20 0.34 26.08
CA ASP A 4 8.77 -0.61 25.13
C ASP A 4 8.39 -0.10 23.74
N THR A 5 9.35 0.58 23.12
CA THR A 5 9.23 1.10 21.78
C THR A 5 9.31 -0.12 20.87
N VAL A 6 8.17 -0.74 20.60
CA VAL A 6 8.13 -1.92 19.73
C VAL A 6 8.61 -1.47 18.36
N ALA A 7 9.79 -1.97 17.97
CA ALA A 7 10.37 -1.71 16.68
C ALA A 7 9.41 -2.21 15.59
N ILE A 8 9.11 -1.35 14.62
CA ILE A 8 8.39 -1.75 13.41
C ILE A 8 9.35 -2.59 12.56
N PRO A 9 9.00 -3.84 12.23
CA PRO A 9 9.89 -4.75 11.48
C PRO A 9 9.80 -4.51 9.96
N TRP A 10 9.85 -3.24 9.53
CA TRP A 10 9.84 -2.90 8.10
C TRP A 10 11.17 -3.28 7.44
N GLY A 11 11.14 -3.62 6.15
CA GLY A 11 12.39 -3.90 5.44
C GLY A 11 13.23 -2.66 5.15
N SER A 12 14.49 -2.88 4.79
CA SER A 12 15.50 -1.83 4.66
C SER A 12 15.75 -1.34 3.23
N ASP A 13 15.40 -2.13 2.20
CA ASP A 13 15.65 -1.78 0.81
C ASP A 13 14.44 -1.07 0.18
N LYS A 14 14.41 0.26 0.30
CA LYS A 14 13.37 1.13 -0.29
C LYS A 14 13.33 1.09 -1.84
N ARG A 15 14.19 0.32 -2.52
CA ARG A 15 14.14 0.10 -3.99
C ARG A 15 13.42 -1.20 -4.36
N ARG A 16 13.06 -2.03 -3.38
CA ARG A 16 12.41 -3.33 -3.57
C ARG A 16 11.13 -3.42 -2.75
N VAL A 17 10.27 -4.35 -3.13
CA VAL A 17 9.05 -4.67 -2.37
C VAL A 17 9.40 -4.99 -0.91
N SER A 18 10.53 -5.65 -0.67
CA SER A 18 11.06 -5.99 0.65
C SER A 18 11.15 -4.78 1.59
N GLY A 19 11.43 -3.57 1.09
CA GLY A 19 11.45 -2.34 1.90
C GLY A 19 10.09 -1.92 2.47
N TYR A 20 9.00 -2.51 1.98
CA TYR A 20 7.62 -2.15 2.33
C TYR A 20 6.82 -3.32 2.91
N VAL A 21 7.48 -4.44 3.20
CA VAL A 21 6.88 -5.61 3.82
C VAL A 21 7.66 -6.01 5.07
N LEU A 22 7.16 -7.00 5.80
CA LEU A 22 7.86 -7.58 6.94
C LEU A 22 9.17 -8.19 6.50
N ASP A 23 10.22 -7.95 7.28
CA ASP A 23 11.50 -8.64 7.10
C ASP A 23 11.28 -10.15 7.13
N SER A 24 12.06 -10.90 6.35
CA SER A 24 11.94 -12.35 6.08
C SER A 24 10.77 -12.85 5.21
N GLN A 25 9.79 -12.00 4.83
CA GLN A 25 8.73 -12.45 3.93
C GLN A 25 9.23 -12.63 2.50
N ARG A 26 8.96 -13.80 1.92
CA ARG A 26 9.31 -14.11 0.52
C ARG A 26 8.25 -13.63 -0.46
N ILE A 27 6.99 -13.64 -0.05
CA ILE A 27 5.83 -13.31 -0.88
C ILE A 27 5.12 -12.12 -0.25
N ALA A 28 4.63 -11.23 -1.10
CA ALA A 28 3.70 -10.18 -0.75
C ALA A 28 2.45 -10.28 -1.63
N LEU A 29 1.36 -9.66 -1.18
CA LEU A 29 0.20 -9.37 -2.01
C LEU A 29 0.25 -7.90 -2.38
N ARG A 30 0.37 -7.60 -3.68
CA ARG A 30 0.20 -6.24 -4.18
C ARG A 30 -1.28 -5.99 -4.41
N VAL A 31 -1.82 -4.95 -3.78
CA VAL A 31 -3.17 -4.44 -4.03
C VAL A 31 -3.03 -3.19 -4.86
N PHE A 32 -3.57 -3.23 -6.08
CA PHE A 32 -3.48 -2.14 -7.05
C PHE A 32 -4.49 -1.05 -6.69
N LEU A 33 -4.04 0.21 -6.71
CA LEU A 33 -4.92 1.36 -6.50
C LEU A 33 -5.43 1.81 -7.86
N PRO A 34 -6.76 2.00 -8.03
CA PRO A 34 -7.30 2.41 -9.32
C PRO A 34 -6.76 3.79 -9.71
N GLY A 35 -6.52 3.97 -11.01
CA GLY A 35 -6.25 5.29 -11.56
C GLY A 35 -7.53 6.11 -11.72
N THR A 36 -7.38 7.38 -12.08
CA THR A 36 -8.49 8.32 -12.24
C THR A 36 -8.45 8.94 -13.63
N ASP A 37 -9.58 8.95 -14.35
CA ASP A 37 -9.69 9.61 -15.64
C ASP A 37 -9.87 11.14 -15.52
N GLY A 38 -9.81 11.86 -16.65
CA GLY A 38 -10.02 13.31 -16.67
C GLY A 38 -11.40 13.80 -16.19
N ALA A 39 -12.37 12.90 -15.99
CA ALA A 39 -13.67 13.18 -15.40
C ALA A 39 -13.76 12.82 -13.90
N GLY A 40 -12.65 12.39 -13.29
CA GLY A 40 -12.60 11.98 -11.89
C GLY A 40 -13.10 10.55 -11.63
N ARG A 41 -13.30 9.73 -12.67
CA ARG A 41 -13.81 8.36 -12.53
C ARG A 41 -12.66 7.38 -12.31
N LEU A 42 -12.86 6.46 -11.37
CA LEU A 42 -11.90 5.42 -11.04
C LEU A 42 -11.83 4.34 -12.14
N ARG A 43 -10.62 3.87 -12.44
CA ARG A 43 -10.33 2.83 -13.43
C ARG A 43 -9.41 1.77 -12.84
N ARG A 44 -9.93 0.53 -12.74
CA ARG A 44 -9.18 -0.67 -12.36
C ARG A 44 -8.11 -1.00 -13.42
N TRP A 45 -6.97 -1.52 -13.00
CA TRP A 45 -5.83 -1.80 -13.87
C TRP A 45 -6.18 -2.82 -14.97
N GLN A 46 -6.96 -3.84 -14.64
CA GLN A 46 -7.42 -4.87 -15.57
C GLN A 46 -8.34 -4.30 -16.66
N SER A 47 -8.98 -3.16 -16.42
CA SER A 47 -9.75 -2.45 -17.46
C SER A 47 -8.88 -1.63 -18.41
N LEU A 48 -7.60 -1.45 -18.07
CA LEU A 48 -6.62 -0.70 -18.83
C LEU A 48 -5.66 -1.62 -19.59
N ALA A 49 -5.38 -2.80 -19.04
CA ALA A 49 -4.47 -3.80 -19.60
C ALA A 49 -5.09 -4.55 -20.78
N SER A 50 -4.26 -4.84 -21.80
CA SER A 50 -4.58 -5.80 -22.86
C SER A 50 -4.36 -7.26 -22.46
N GLU A 51 -3.56 -7.47 -21.42
CA GLU A 51 -3.20 -8.78 -20.86
C GLU A 51 -3.61 -8.87 -19.38
N GLU A 52 -3.35 -10.01 -18.75
CA GLU A 52 -3.60 -10.21 -17.33
C GLU A 52 -2.71 -9.29 -16.49
N VAL A 53 -3.30 -8.62 -15.49
CA VAL A 53 -2.54 -7.83 -14.52
C VAL A 53 -1.91 -8.77 -13.49
N VAL A 54 -0.58 -8.78 -13.45
CA VAL A 54 0.22 -9.60 -12.53
C VAL A 54 0.97 -8.71 -11.54
N GLY A 55 1.51 -9.29 -10.47
CA GLY A 55 2.15 -8.52 -9.40
C GLY A 55 3.30 -7.60 -9.86
N THR A 56 3.95 -7.95 -10.97
CA THR A 56 5.03 -7.19 -11.61
C THR A 56 4.56 -6.26 -12.74
N THR A 57 3.26 -6.07 -12.97
CA THR A 57 2.74 -5.09 -13.95
C THR A 57 3.05 -3.67 -13.47
N TRP A 58 3.57 -2.78 -14.33
CA TRP A 58 3.87 -1.40 -13.94
C TRP A 58 2.80 -0.46 -14.47
N TRP A 59 2.50 0.61 -13.73
CA TRP A 59 1.53 1.61 -14.19
C TRP A 59 1.92 2.19 -15.56
N ARG A 60 3.22 2.44 -15.76
CA ARG A 60 3.79 2.96 -17.00
C ARG A 60 3.43 2.07 -18.20
N ASP A 61 3.55 0.76 -18.07
CA ASP A 61 3.22 -0.19 -19.14
C ASP A 61 1.73 -0.13 -19.54
N LEU A 62 0.84 0.17 -18.57
CA LEU A 62 -0.60 0.32 -18.81
C LEU A 62 -0.97 1.62 -19.54
N VAL A 63 -0.15 2.66 -19.41
CA VAL A 63 -0.41 3.96 -20.05
C VAL A 63 0.36 4.14 -21.36
N GLU A 64 1.60 3.64 -21.48
CA GLU A 64 2.39 3.66 -22.73
C GLU A 64 1.76 2.77 -23.81
N SER A 65 1.12 1.67 -23.42
CA SER A 65 0.32 0.85 -24.36
C SER A 65 -0.91 1.59 -24.92
N ARG A 66 -1.16 2.83 -24.50
CA ARG A 66 -2.31 3.66 -24.86
C ARG A 66 -1.91 4.96 -25.56
N ASP A 67 -0.73 5.03 -26.19
CA ASP A 67 -0.26 6.23 -26.92
C ASP A 67 -1.25 6.74 -28.00
N ASP A 68 -2.15 5.90 -28.50
CA ASP A 68 -3.20 6.27 -29.46
C ASP A 68 -4.46 6.89 -28.81
N VAL A 69 -4.51 6.97 -27.48
CA VAL A 69 -5.68 7.45 -26.73
C VAL A 69 -5.61 8.98 -26.55
N PRO A 70 -6.69 9.73 -26.86
CA PRO A 70 -6.72 11.17 -26.66
C PRO A 70 -6.37 11.57 -25.22
N ALA A 71 -5.69 12.71 -25.03
CA ALA A 71 -5.33 13.19 -23.69
C ALA A 71 -6.54 13.39 -22.75
N SER A 72 -7.74 13.61 -23.29
CA SER A 72 -9.00 13.66 -22.52
C SER A 72 -9.41 12.33 -21.89
N GLU A 73 -8.81 11.24 -22.34
CA GLU A 73 -9.00 9.87 -21.85
C GLU A 73 -7.76 9.36 -21.09
N ALA A 74 -6.79 10.24 -20.83
CA ALA A 74 -5.64 9.93 -19.99
C ALA A 74 -6.11 9.53 -18.59
N ILE A 75 -5.43 8.53 -18.01
CA ILE A 75 -5.67 8.03 -16.68
C ILE A 75 -4.46 8.36 -15.82
N ASP A 76 -4.69 9.09 -14.74
CA ASP A 76 -3.67 9.40 -13.75
C ASP A 76 -3.60 8.28 -12.68
N PRO A 77 -2.41 7.95 -12.16
CA PRO A 77 -2.29 6.99 -11.07
C PRO A 77 -2.85 7.56 -9.77
N ALA A 78 -3.05 6.69 -8.76
CA ALA A 78 -3.58 7.08 -7.45
C ALA A 78 -2.66 8.03 -6.64
N THR A 79 -1.38 8.14 -7.04
CA THR A 79 -0.37 9.07 -6.50
C THR A 79 -0.25 9.08 -4.97
N GLY A 80 -0.34 7.91 -4.33
CA GLY A 80 -0.19 7.76 -2.88
C GLY A 80 -1.45 8.05 -2.07
N THR A 81 -2.61 8.11 -2.72
CA THR A 81 -3.93 8.14 -2.06
C THR A 81 -4.70 6.85 -2.37
N ILE A 82 -5.68 6.54 -1.53
CA ILE A 82 -6.57 5.37 -1.70
C ILE A 82 -7.99 5.85 -1.92
N ASP A 83 -8.72 5.23 -2.85
CA ASP A 83 -10.12 5.54 -3.09
C ASP A 83 -11.04 4.90 -2.03
N GLY A 84 -12.29 5.35 -1.99
CA GLY A 84 -13.30 4.90 -1.02
C GLY A 84 -13.57 3.40 -1.04
N ALA A 85 -13.69 2.80 -2.23
CA ALA A 85 -14.03 1.39 -2.36
C ALA A 85 -12.85 0.51 -1.92
N THR A 86 -11.64 0.81 -2.42
CA THR A 86 -10.43 0.05 -2.05
C THR A 86 -10.11 0.20 -0.57
N ALA A 87 -10.25 1.41 0.01
CA ALA A 87 -10.03 1.65 1.43
C ALA A 87 -10.98 0.82 2.31
N THR A 88 -12.27 0.81 1.94
CA THR A 88 -13.29 0.03 2.65
C THR A 88 -13.02 -1.46 2.55
N ALA A 89 -12.75 -1.96 1.34
CA ALA A 89 -12.50 -3.37 1.09
C ALA A 89 -11.23 -3.86 1.83
N LEU A 90 -10.13 -3.11 1.78
CA LEU A 90 -8.90 -3.46 2.46
C LEU A 90 -9.08 -3.43 3.99
N SER A 91 -9.74 -2.39 4.52
CA SER A 91 -9.99 -2.28 5.96
C SER A 91 -10.87 -3.44 6.46
N ASN A 92 -11.91 -3.81 5.72
CA ASN A 92 -12.78 -4.93 6.08
C ASN A 92 -12.03 -6.26 6.01
N SER A 93 -11.26 -6.52 4.94
CA SER A 93 -10.45 -7.74 4.83
C SER A 93 -9.46 -7.90 5.99
N LEU A 94 -8.84 -6.80 6.45
CA LEU A 94 -7.95 -6.84 7.60
C LEU A 94 -8.73 -7.06 8.90
N ARG A 95 -9.85 -6.37 9.10
CA ARG A 95 -10.72 -6.55 10.28
C ARG A 95 -11.31 -7.95 10.38
N ASP A 96 -11.63 -8.60 9.27
CA ASP A 96 -12.11 -9.99 9.29
C ASP A 96 -11.05 -10.97 9.80
N LEU A 97 -9.77 -10.61 9.68
CA LEU A 97 -8.63 -11.42 10.16
C LEU A 97 -8.27 -11.14 11.62
N VAL A 98 -8.31 -9.88 12.06
CA VAL A 98 -7.81 -9.48 13.40
C VAL A 98 -8.85 -8.87 14.34
N GLY A 99 -10.05 -8.59 13.85
CA GLY A 99 -11.05 -7.81 14.56
C GLY A 99 -10.71 -6.31 14.60
N ASP A 100 -11.36 -5.62 15.55
CA ASP A 100 -11.12 -4.20 15.80
C ASP A 100 -9.94 -4.05 16.77
N VAL A 101 -8.76 -3.75 16.21
CA VAL A 101 -7.50 -3.61 16.94
C VAL A 101 -6.85 -2.25 16.70
N ASP A 102 -6.01 -1.82 17.64
CA ASP A 102 -5.08 -0.71 17.44
C ASP A 102 -3.82 -1.21 16.74
N VAL A 103 -3.35 -0.46 15.76
CA VAL A 103 -2.20 -0.81 14.93
C VAL A 103 -1.13 0.28 14.98
N ARG A 104 0.12 -0.08 14.70
CA ARG A 104 1.21 0.90 14.63
C ARG A 104 1.31 1.41 13.21
N VAL A 105 1.30 2.74 13.05
CA VAL A 105 1.29 3.38 11.74
C VAL A 105 2.47 4.32 11.62
N ALA A 106 3.33 4.07 10.63
CA ALA A 106 4.41 4.97 10.23
C ALA A 106 3.94 5.84 9.06
N ARG A 107 4.06 7.15 9.20
CA ARG A 107 3.80 8.12 8.12
C ARG A 107 5.00 9.02 7.91
N TRP A 108 5.25 9.36 6.65
CA TRP A 108 6.27 10.35 6.31
C TRP A 108 5.94 11.69 6.96
N ARG A 109 6.92 12.31 7.63
CA ARG A 109 6.73 13.51 8.47
C ARG A 109 6.10 14.68 7.71
N GLY A 110 6.42 14.86 6.43
CA GLY A 110 5.83 15.93 5.63
C GLY A 110 4.32 15.78 5.39
N TYR A 111 3.72 14.60 5.64
CA TYR A 111 2.27 14.40 5.61
C TYR A 111 1.57 14.62 6.95
N VAL A 112 2.33 14.71 8.05
CA VAL A 112 1.79 14.78 9.42
C VAL A 112 1.98 16.16 10.05
N GLY A 113 2.74 17.05 9.40
CA GLY A 113 3.05 18.39 9.91
C GLY A 113 3.92 18.37 11.18
N ASP A 114 3.87 19.44 11.98
CA ASP A 114 4.67 19.62 13.21
C ASP A 114 4.20 18.74 14.40
N ALA A 115 3.38 17.72 14.18
CA ALA A 115 2.92 16.84 15.25
C ALA A 115 4.11 16.07 15.86
N THR A 116 4.36 16.31 17.15
CA THR A 116 5.47 15.72 17.91
C THR A 116 5.40 14.18 17.88
N PRO A 117 6.45 13.46 17.46
CA PRO A 117 6.43 12.00 17.40
C PRO A 117 6.40 11.39 18.80
N ALA A 118 5.57 10.36 19.00
CA ALA A 118 5.55 9.56 20.24
C ALA A 118 6.79 8.65 20.37
N SER A 119 7.36 8.26 19.23
CA SER A 119 8.64 7.59 19.01
C SER A 119 8.77 7.44 17.48
N GLY A 120 9.98 7.27 16.94
CA GLY A 120 10.18 7.17 15.49
C GLY A 120 11.28 6.19 15.13
N PRO A 121 11.23 5.59 13.93
CA PRO A 121 12.31 4.75 13.41
C PRO A 121 13.63 5.55 13.32
N PRO A 122 14.78 4.85 13.29
CA PRO A 122 16.10 5.48 13.30
C PRO A 122 16.39 6.39 12.10
N ASP A 123 15.55 6.39 11.05
CA ASP A 123 15.74 7.24 9.86
C ASP A 123 15.33 8.70 10.08
N GLY A 124 14.55 9.01 11.13
CA GLY A 124 14.10 10.38 11.44
C GLY A 124 13.12 10.99 10.42
N GLU A 125 12.71 10.26 9.39
CA GLU A 125 11.83 10.72 8.32
C GLU A 125 10.36 10.44 8.59
N HIS A 126 10.08 9.49 9.50
CA HIS A 126 8.74 9.02 9.78
C HIS A 126 8.31 9.36 11.22
N ALA A 127 7.01 9.58 11.39
CA ALA A 127 6.34 9.63 12.69
C ALA A 127 5.55 8.34 12.87
N VAL A 128 5.67 7.72 14.05
CA VAL A 128 4.92 6.51 14.40
C VAL A 128 3.83 6.86 15.39
N THR A 129 2.61 6.46 15.06
CA THR A 129 1.42 6.59 15.89
C THR A 129 0.81 5.22 16.16
N THR A 130 -0.03 5.14 17.18
CA THR A 130 -0.96 4.02 17.37
C THR A 130 -2.34 4.53 17.00
N GLU A 131 -3.01 3.84 16.08
CA GLU A 131 -4.33 4.23 15.56
C GLU A 131 -5.25 3.01 15.48
N PRO A 132 -6.56 3.17 15.68
CA PRO A 132 -7.52 2.12 15.38
C PRO A 132 -7.41 1.71 13.91
N LEU A 133 -7.41 0.41 13.60
CA LEU A 133 -7.32 -0.10 12.23
C LEU A 133 -8.35 0.56 11.28
N ALA A 134 -9.57 0.79 11.77
CA ALA A 134 -10.64 1.44 11.02
C ALA A 134 -10.35 2.90 10.60
N ALA A 135 -9.36 3.56 11.22
CA ALA A 135 -8.98 4.94 10.91
C ALA A 135 -7.75 5.05 9.97
N VAL A 136 -7.13 3.91 9.63
CA VAL A 136 -5.84 3.90 8.91
C VAL A 136 -6.03 4.27 7.44
N PHE A 137 -6.93 3.57 6.74
CA PHE A 137 -7.18 3.76 5.32
C PHE A 137 -8.41 4.66 5.14
N THR A 138 -8.16 5.96 5.14
CA THR A 138 -9.20 6.97 4.91
C THR A 138 -9.03 7.56 3.51
N PRO A 139 -10.10 7.68 2.71
CA PRO A 139 -10.01 8.27 1.37
C PRO A 139 -9.47 9.68 1.40
N ALA A 140 -8.73 10.07 0.35
CA ALA A 140 -8.07 11.37 0.22
C ALA A 140 -7.02 11.72 1.31
N ARG A 141 -6.74 10.81 2.25
CA ARG A 141 -5.59 10.91 3.14
C ARG A 141 -4.39 10.24 2.46
N PRO A 142 -3.17 10.83 2.54
CA PRO A 142 -1.97 10.15 2.11
C PRO A 142 -1.83 8.79 2.79
N LEU A 143 -1.48 7.77 2.00
CA LEU A 143 -1.26 6.43 2.51
C LEU A 143 -0.17 6.42 3.58
N PRO A 144 -0.30 5.60 4.62
CA PRO A 144 0.80 5.36 5.53
C PRO A 144 1.95 4.66 4.80
N SER A 145 3.18 5.04 5.13
CA SER A 145 4.37 4.37 4.61
C SER A 145 4.41 2.91 5.07
N PHE A 146 3.97 2.65 6.31
CA PHE A 146 3.90 1.31 6.88
C PHE A 146 2.83 1.20 7.96
N VAL A 147 2.12 0.09 7.99
CA VAL A 147 1.16 -0.32 9.02
C VAL A 147 1.61 -1.66 9.55
N TRP A 148 1.76 -1.77 10.87
CA TRP A 148 2.12 -3.00 11.56
C TRP A 148 0.99 -3.48 12.45
N ILE A 149 0.53 -4.72 12.20
CA ILE A 149 -0.55 -5.40 12.90
C ILE A 149 0.05 -6.63 13.60
N PRO A 150 0.58 -6.47 14.83
CA PRO A 150 1.32 -7.52 15.52
C PRO A 150 0.46 -8.76 15.82
N GLU A 151 -0.84 -8.60 16.04
CA GLU A 151 -1.77 -9.66 16.44
C GLU A 151 -1.88 -10.78 15.38
N ALA A 152 -1.73 -10.45 14.09
CA ALA A 152 -1.76 -11.42 12.99
C ALA A 152 -0.45 -11.52 12.21
N TRP A 153 0.62 -10.88 12.70
CA TRP A 153 1.87 -10.80 11.97
C TRP A 153 1.67 -10.27 10.54
N LEU A 154 0.84 -9.22 10.40
CA LEU A 154 0.48 -8.61 9.13
C LEU A 154 1.06 -7.20 9.01
N SER A 155 1.49 -6.81 7.81
CA SER A 155 1.81 -5.43 7.49
C SER A 155 1.16 -4.97 6.20
N VAL A 156 1.00 -3.65 6.09
CA VAL A 156 0.70 -2.97 4.83
C VAL A 156 1.72 -1.86 4.63
N GLY A 157 2.46 -1.87 3.54
CA GLY A 157 3.42 -0.82 3.21
C GLY A 157 3.15 -0.18 1.86
N ALA A 158 3.53 1.09 1.74
CA ALA A 158 3.39 1.85 0.51
C ALA A 158 4.57 2.82 0.34
N PRO A 159 5.19 2.89 -0.85
CA PRO A 159 6.11 3.97 -1.17
C PRO A 159 5.43 5.34 -1.24
N LEU A 160 6.22 6.41 -1.26
CA LEU A 160 5.69 7.74 -1.56
C LEU A 160 5.12 7.74 -2.98
N TYR A 161 3.97 8.40 -3.17
CA TYR A 161 3.26 8.48 -4.44
C TYR A 161 2.88 7.11 -5.03
N ALA A 162 2.66 6.11 -4.18
CA ALA A 162 2.39 4.75 -4.63
C ALA A 162 1.16 4.64 -5.54
N ASP A 163 1.26 3.72 -6.50
CA ASP A 163 0.15 3.26 -7.32
C ASP A 163 -0.50 1.99 -6.74
N SER A 164 0.05 1.46 -5.66
CA SER A 164 -0.29 0.18 -5.03
C SER A 164 0.08 0.17 -3.55
N VAL A 165 -0.52 -0.74 -2.79
CA VAL A 165 -0.03 -1.10 -1.45
C VAL A 165 0.44 -2.55 -1.43
N PHE A 166 1.38 -2.86 -0.55
CA PHE A 166 1.94 -4.21 -0.38
C PHE A 166 1.50 -4.75 0.97
N VAL A 167 0.77 -5.86 0.95
CA VAL A 167 0.38 -6.60 2.16
C VAL A 167 1.33 -7.77 2.35
N SER A 168 1.79 -7.99 3.58
CA SER A 168 2.63 -9.14 3.92
C SER A 168 2.24 -9.76 5.24
N GLY A 169 2.48 -11.05 5.38
CA GLY A 169 2.17 -11.85 6.56
C GLY A 169 1.91 -13.31 6.19
N PRO A 170 1.21 -14.09 7.02
CA PRO A 170 0.93 -15.49 6.73
C PRO A 170 0.23 -15.70 5.38
N GLU A 171 0.62 -16.75 4.63
CA GLU A 171 0.06 -17.04 3.30
C GLU A 171 -1.47 -17.20 3.33
N GLU A 172 -2.01 -17.77 4.40
CA GLU A 172 -3.46 -17.93 4.59
C GLU A 172 -4.19 -16.57 4.67
N SER A 173 -3.58 -15.60 5.36
CA SER A 173 -4.09 -14.23 5.45
C SER A 173 -4.01 -13.52 4.11
N LEU A 174 -2.90 -13.68 3.38
CA LEU A 174 -2.75 -13.11 2.04
C LEU A 174 -3.79 -13.72 1.08
N ALA A 175 -3.99 -15.03 1.12
CA ALA A 175 -5.01 -15.71 0.32
C ALA A 175 -6.43 -15.28 0.69
N ALA A 176 -6.72 -15.00 1.97
CA ALA A 176 -8.01 -14.47 2.39
C ALA A 176 -8.26 -13.08 1.80
N ILE A 177 -7.27 -12.19 1.87
CA ILE A 177 -7.36 -10.82 1.31
C ILE A 177 -7.52 -10.87 -0.22
N ALA A 178 -6.73 -11.72 -0.89
CA ALA A 178 -6.76 -11.87 -2.35
C ALA A 178 -8.11 -12.41 -2.90
N ARG A 179 -8.92 -13.07 -2.05
CA ARG A 179 -10.26 -13.53 -2.43
C ARG A 179 -11.32 -12.43 -2.40
N ASN A 180 -11.01 -11.23 -1.90
CA ASN A 180 -11.95 -10.13 -1.90
C ASN A 180 -12.09 -9.55 -3.34
N PRO A 181 -13.25 -9.68 -4.00
CA PRO A 181 -13.42 -9.25 -5.40
C PRO A 181 -13.40 -7.73 -5.59
N GLU A 182 -13.51 -6.96 -4.49
CA GLU A 182 -13.36 -5.51 -4.50
C GLU A 182 -11.89 -5.07 -4.49
N LEU A 183 -10.97 -5.98 -4.19
CA LEU A 183 -9.54 -5.74 -4.23
C LEU A 183 -8.94 -6.34 -5.51
N GLU A 184 -8.49 -5.47 -6.41
CA GLU A 184 -7.63 -5.88 -7.49
C GLU A 184 -6.24 -6.16 -6.92
N SER A 185 -5.80 -7.42 -6.97
CA SER A 185 -4.57 -7.83 -6.31
C SER A 185 -3.86 -8.98 -6.99
N ALA A 186 -2.54 -9.04 -6.83
CA ALA A 186 -1.71 -10.11 -7.34
C ALA A 186 -0.53 -10.39 -6.41
N ALA A 187 -0.14 -11.66 -6.30
CA ALA A 187 1.03 -12.06 -5.54
C ALA A 187 2.32 -11.69 -6.30
N LEU A 188 3.37 -11.35 -5.55
CA LEU A 188 4.71 -11.12 -6.07
C LEU A 188 5.77 -11.51 -5.05
N LEU A 189 6.99 -11.73 -5.53
CA LEU A 189 8.13 -11.97 -4.65
C LEU A 189 8.59 -10.64 -4.02
N ALA A 190 8.93 -10.68 -2.74
CA ALA A 190 9.39 -9.50 -2.01
C ALA A 190 10.75 -8.97 -2.52
N ASP A 191 11.55 -9.79 -3.19
CA ASP A 191 12.83 -9.39 -3.75
C ASP A 191 12.71 -8.64 -5.09
N GLN A 192 11.49 -8.53 -5.64
CA GLN A 192 11.24 -7.81 -6.88
C GLN A 192 11.54 -6.30 -6.71
N PRO A 193 12.06 -5.66 -7.77
CA PRO A 193 12.18 -4.20 -7.82
C PRO A 193 10.82 -3.53 -7.62
N LEU A 194 10.82 -2.35 -7.00
CA LEU A 194 9.60 -1.55 -6.95
C LEU A 194 9.26 -1.02 -8.33
N PRO A 195 8.00 -1.15 -8.75
CA PRO A 195 7.49 -0.60 -9.99
C PRO A 195 7.17 0.89 -9.82
N LEU A 196 8.16 1.72 -9.46
CA LEU A 196 7.95 3.14 -9.16
C LEU A 196 8.38 4.04 -10.33
N PRO A 197 7.58 5.07 -10.69
CA PRO A 197 8.02 6.11 -11.59
C PRO A 197 9.12 6.96 -10.93
N GLY A 198 10.29 7.09 -11.58
CA GLY A 198 11.32 8.08 -11.22
C GLY A 198 12.42 7.62 -10.26
N LEU A 199 12.69 6.32 -10.15
CA LEU A 199 13.91 5.78 -9.51
C LEU A 199 15.03 5.40 -10.50
N GLU A 200 14.89 5.81 -11.76
CA GLU A 200 15.95 5.77 -12.79
C GLU A 200 16.83 7.03 -12.73
#